data_AF-A0A8T3YH67-F1
#
_entry.id   AF-A0A8T3YH67-F1
#
_cell.length_a   1.000
_cell.length_b   1.000
_cell.length_c   1.000
_cell.angle_alpha   90.00
_cell.angle_beta   90.00
_cell.angle_gamma   90.00
#
_symmetry.space_group_name_H-M   'P 1'
#
loop_
_entity.id
_entity.type
_entity.pdbx_description
1 polymer ?
#
loop_
_entity_poly.entity_id
_entity_poly.type
_entity_poly.pdbx_seq_one_letter_code
_entity_poly.pdbx_strand_id
1 'polypeptide(L)' 'MKEVLKDLGYRERILNHLNGSDRPQDIEKIRVSTEIGNWNTCLKHCLELMINREIEGQKTSKSWVFWKKGKVSTSPK' A
#
# COMPACT_ATOMS: atom_id res chain seq x y z
N MET A 1 -17.61 -0.40 15.83
CA MET A 1 -16.37 -1.03 16.36
C MET A 1 -15.79 -2.10 15.43
N LYS A 2 -16.56 -3.11 14.98
CA LYS A 2 -16.03 -4.19 14.10
C LYS A 2 -15.44 -3.71 12.76
N GLU A 3 -16.03 -2.67 12.17
CA GLU A 3 -15.57 -2.11 10.89
C GLU A 3 -14.21 -1.41 11.01
N VAL A 4 -14.02 -0.61 12.05
CA VAL A 4 -12.74 0.07 12.34
C VAL A 4 -11.59 -0.93 12.56
N LEU A 5 -11.85 -2.03 13.27
CA LEU A 5 -10.85 -3.09 13.48
C LEU A 5 -10.45 -3.79 12.17
N LYS A 6 -11.40 -3.92 11.24
CA LYS A 6 -11.17 -4.53 9.92
C LYS A 6 -10.29 -3.62 9.05
N ASP A 7 -10.52 -2.32 9.09
CA ASP A 7 -9.72 -1.32 8.38
C ASP A 7 -8.27 -1.26 8.88
N LEU A 8 -8.06 -1.30 10.20
CA LEU A 8 -6.71 -1.35 10.78
C LEU A 8 -5.95 -2.60 10.33
N GLY A 9 -6.61 -3.76 10.30
CA GLY A 9 -6.02 -5.01 9.82
C GLY A 9 -5.72 -5.03 8.32
N TYR A 10 -6.42 -4.24 7.49
CA TYR A 10 -6.09 -4.10 6.07
C TYR A 10 -4.84 -3.25 5.86
N ARG A 11 -4.74 -2.11 6.56
CA ARG A 11 -3.58 -1.22 6.48
C ARG A 11 -2.28 -1.93 6.87
N GLU A 12 -2.29 -2.65 7.99
CA GLU A 12 -1.12 -3.37 8.47
C GLU A 12 -0.65 -4.45 7.47
N ARG A 13 -1.58 -5.22 6.89
CA ARG A 13 -1.25 -6.23 5.88
C ARG A 13 -0.64 -5.62 4.62
N ILE A 14 -1.18 -4.50 4.13
CA ILE A 14 -0.64 -3.79 2.96
C ILE A 14 0.78 -3.29 3.25
N LEU A 15 1.00 -2.66 4.41
CA LEU A 15 2.31 -2.17 4.82
C LEU A 15 3.33 -3.31 4.96
N ASN A 16 2.96 -4.41 5.62
CA ASN A 16 3.81 -5.58 5.77
C ASN A 16 4.18 -6.19 4.41
N HIS A 17 3.22 -6.31 3.50
CA HIS A 17 3.46 -6.78 2.14
C HIS A 17 4.43 -5.89 1.37
N LEU A 18 4.24 -4.56 1.40
CA LEU A 18 5.09 -3.60 0.70
C LEU A 18 6.48 -3.47 1.34
N ASN A 19 6.60 -3.62 2.66
CA ASN A 19 7.89 -3.63 3.35
C ASN A 19 8.76 -4.83 2.95
N GLY A 20 8.14 -5.99 2.74
CA GLY A 20 8.80 -7.20 2.26
C GLY A 20 9.13 -7.19 0.77
N SER A 21 8.77 -6.13 0.03
CA SER A 21 9.06 -5.99 -1.40
C SER A 21 10.03 -4.86 -1.67
N ASP A 22 11.01 -5.12 -2.54
CA ASP A 22 11.95 -4.09 -3.03
C ASP A 22 11.53 -3.48 -4.37
N ARG A 23 10.40 -3.92 -4.93
CA ARG A 23 9.89 -3.45 -6.23
C ARG A 23 8.46 -2.93 -6.10
N PRO A 24 8.07 -1.94 -6.92
CA PRO A 24 6.67 -1.54 -7.06
C PRO A 24 5.76 -2.73 -7.33
N GLN A 25 4.69 -2.83 -6.53
CA GLN A 25 3.68 -3.88 -6.64
C GLN A 25 2.41 -3.31 -7.26
N ASP A 26 1.84 -4.08 -8.19
CA ASP A 26 0.53 -3.79 -8.75
C ASP A 26 -0.57 -4.01 -7.71
N ILE A 27 -1.58 -3.15 -7.71
CA ILE A 27 -2.69 -3.22 -6.76
C ILE A 27 -3.39 -4.59 -6.73
N GLU A 28 -3.51 -5.29 -7.85
CA GLU A 28 -4.13 -6.61 -7.87
C GLU A 28 -3.27 -7.64 -7.14
N LYS A 29 -1.94 -7.54 -7.27
CA LYS A 29 -1.01 -8.38 -6.51
C LYS A 29 -1.08 -8.09 -5.02
N ILE A 30 -1.16 -6.81 -4.64
CA ILE A 30 -1.32 -6.40 -3.23
C ILE A 30 -2.62 -6.96 -2.69
N ARG A 31 -3.73 -6.79 -3.41
CA ARG A 31 -5.07 -7.25 -3.04
C ARG A 31 -5.11 -8.75 -2.78
N VAL A 32 -4.55 -9.54 -3.71
CA VAL A 32 -4.49 -11.00 -3.59
C VAL A 32 -3.59 -11.41 -2.42
N SER A 33 -2.42 -10.79 -2.26
CA SER A 33 -1.46 -11.12 -1.20
C SER A 33 -1.93 -10.70 0.20
N THR A 34 -2.80 -9.71 0.29
CA THR A 34 -3.36 -9.19 1.56
C THR A 34 -4.74 -9.75 1.87
N GLU A 35 -5.26 -10.64 1.01
CA GLU A 35 -6.58 -11.28 1.13
C GLU A 35 -7.74 -10.27 1.22
N ILE A 36 -7.61 -9.14 0.51
CA ILE A 36 -8.68 -8.14 0.43
C ILE A 36 -9.62 -8.53 -0.71
N GLY A 37 -10.83 -8.96 -0.38
CA GLY A 37 -11.79 -9.42 -1.39
C GLY A 37 -12.20 -8.33 -2.40
N ASN A 38 -12.36 -7.09 -1.95
CA ASN A 38 -12.85 -5.99 -2.78
C ASN A 38 -11.70 -5.11 -3.29
N TRP A 39 -11.64 -4.94 -4.61
CA TRP A 39 -10.61 -4.13 -5.26
C TRP A 39 -10.65 -2.66 -4.87
N ASN A 40 -11.83 -2.04 -4.82
CA ASN A 40 -11.99 -0.63 -4.40
C ASN A 40 -11.58 -0.43 -2.95
N THR A 41 -11.85 -1.40 -2.07
CA THR A 41 -11.39 -1.36 -0.67
C THR A 41 -9.86 -1.38 -0.58
N CYS A 42 -9.21 -2.26 -1.34
CA CYS A 42 -7.74 -2.29 -1.41
C CYS A 42 -7.19 -0.95 -1.94
N LEU A 43 -7.77 -0.42 -3.01
CA LEU A 43 -7.35 0.86 -3.59
C LEU A 43 -7.49 1.99 -2.59
N LYS A 44 -8.65 2.10 -1.93
CA LYS A 44 -8.93 3.11 -0.92
C LYS A 44 -7.83 3.12 0.15
N HIS A 45 -7.50 1.96 0.73
CA HIS A 45 -6.48 1.89 1.76
C HIS A 45 -5.07 2.21 1.24
N CYS A 46 -4.70 1.75 0.04
CA CYS A 46 -3.42 2.14 -0.56
C CYS A 46 -3.32 3.66 -0.78
N LEU A 47 -4.39 4.30 -1.24
CA LEU A 47 -4.43 5.75 -1.43
C LEU A 47 -4.38 6.51 -0.09
N GLU A 48 -5.09 6.03 0.94
CA GLU A 48 -5.01 6.59 2.30
C GLU A 48 -3.58 6.51 2.86
N LEU A 49 -2.91 5.36 2.73
CA LEU A 49 -1.52 5.18 3.14
C LEU A 49 -0.57 6.11 2.36
N MET A 50 -0.82 6.32 1.07
CA MET A 50 -0.06 7.24 0.24
C MET A 50 -0.26 8.70 0.66
N ILE A 51 -1.50 9.11 0.94
CA ILE A 51 -1.82 10.45 1.45
C ILE A 51 -1.15 10.69 2.81
N ASN A 52 -1.11 9.67 3.67
CA ASN A 52 -0.42 9.69 4.96
C ASN A 52 1.11 9.59 4.84
N ARG A 53 1.65 9.52 3.61
CA ARG A 53 3.10 9.43 3.32
C ARG A 53 3.78 8.18 3.89
N GLU A 54 3.01 7.12 4.16
CA GLU A 54 3.52 5.83 4.65
C GLU A 54 4.09 4.99 3.50
N ILE A 55 3.51 5.13 2.30
CA ILE A 55 3.94 4.48 1.06
C ILE A 55 3.99 5.49 -0.09
N GLU A 56 4.64 5.12 -1.17
CA GLU A 56 4.61 5.85 -2.44
C GLU A 56 3.76 5.07 -3.46
N GLY A 57 3.22 5.77 -4.45
CA GLY A 57 2.41 5.13 -5.48
C GLY A 57 2.30 5.96 -6.75
N GLN A 58 1.98 5.28 -7.85
CA GLN A 58 1.80 5.91 -9.16
C GLN A 58 0.67 5.25 -9.94
N LYS A 59 -0.18 6.06 -10.56
CA LYS A 59 -1.12 5.59 -11.57
C LYS A 59 -0.38 5.35 -12.89
N THR A 60 -0.51 4.14 -13.42
CA THR A 60 -0.06 3.77 -14.77
C THR A 60 -1.24 3.73 -15.73
N SER A 61 -0.97 3.55 -17.04
CA SER A 61 -2.02 3.36 -18.05
C SER A 61 -2.92 2.15 -17.79
N LYS A 62 -2.41 1.13 -17.08
CA LYS A 62 -3.14 -0.12 -16.82
C LYS A 62 -3.73 -0.21 -15.42
N SER A 63 -3.02 0.28 -14.41
CA SER A 63 -3.34 -0.01 -13.00
C SER A 63 -2.69 0.99 -12.04
N TRP A 64 -2.86 0.81 -10.74
CA TRP A 64 -2.08 1.49 -9.70
C TRP A 64 -0.94 0.59 -9.24
N VAL A 65 0.23 1.18 -9.04
CA VAL A 65 1.39 0.52 -8.43
C VAL A 65 1.81 1.27 -7.17
N PHE A 66 2.22 0.53 -6.14
CA PHE A 66 2.64 1.07 -4.84
C PHE A 66 3.94 0.43 -4.35
N TRP A 67 4.73 1.17 -3.58
CA TRP A 67 5.98 0.68 -2.98
C TRP A 67 6.24 1.34 -1.64
N LYS A 68 7.08 0.69 -0.81
CA LYS A 68 7.54 1.29 0.45
C LYS A 68 8.30 2.59 0.15
N LYS A 69 8.09 3.61 0.95
CA LYS A 69 8.89 4.82 0.86
C LYS A 69 10.34 4.46 1.21
N GLY A 70 11.25 4.60 0.25
CA GLY A 70 12.67 4.41 0.51
C GLY A 70 13.11 5.37 1.61
N LYS A 71 13.87 4.88 2.60
CA LYS A 71 14.57 5.79 3.51
C LYS A 71 15.44 6.67 2.64
N VAL A 72 15.03 7.92 2.43
CA VAL A 72 15.94 8.94 1.93
C VAL A 72 16.99 9.05 3.03
N SER A 73 18.12 8.37 2.84
CA SER A 73 19.35 8.70 3.54
C SER A 73 19.66 10.13 3.13
N THR A 74 19.21 11.08 3.94
CA THR A 74 19.67 12.46 3.88
C THR A 74 21.16 12.42 4.18
N SER A 75 21.99 12.25 3.15
CA SER A 75 23.38 12.68 3.24
C SER A 75 23.33 14.21 3.35
N PRO A 76 23.82 14.80 4.45
CA PRO A 76 24.05 16.23 4.48
C PRO A 76 25.05 16.56 3.37
N LYS A 77 24.73 17.62 2.62
CA LYS A 77 25.61 18.23 1.60
C LYS A 77 26.98 18.57 2.17
#